data_AF-A0A5K1ABU1-F1
#
_entry.id   AF-A0A5K1ABU1-F1
#
_cell.length_a   1.000
_cell.length_b   1.000
_cell.length_c   1.000
_cell.angle_alpha   90.00
_cell.angle_beta   90.00
_cell.angle_gamma   90.00
#
_symmetry.space_group_name_H-M   'P 1'
#
loop_
_entity.id
_entity.type
_entity.pdbx_description
1 polymer ?
#
loop_
_entity_poly.entity_id
_entity_poly.type
_entity_poly.pdbx_seq_one_letter_code
_entity_poly.pdbx_strand_id
1 'polypeptide(L)' 'VILFSDILTPLPGMNIPFDIVKGKGPIIDPQVRTAADVENVVEFCPEEAVPYVGEALRILRSE' A
#
# COMPACT_ATOMS: atom_id res chain seq x y z
N VAL A 1 16.09 -0.61 16.40
CA VAL A 1 14.68 -0.12 16.50
C VAL A 1 13.78 -0.99 15.62
N ILE A 2 12.45 -0.98 15.83
CA ILE A 2 11.49 -1.75 15.01
C ILE A 2 10.50 -0.79 14.33
N LEU A 3 10.14 -1.06 13.07
CA LEU A 3 9.13 -0.34 12.31
C LEU A 3 7.85 -1.17 12.23
N PHE A 4 6.73 -0.59 12.64
CA PHE A 4 5.42 -1.11 12.31
C PHE A 4 4.90 -0.40 11.06
N SER A 5 4.66 -1.15 10.00
CA SER A 5 4.10 -0.67 8.74
C SER A 5 2.97 -1.60 8.31
N ASP A 6 1.99 -1.07 7.61
CA ASP A 6 0.85 -1.85 7.12
C ASP A 6 1.25 -2.54 5.81
N ILE A 7 0.83 -3.81 5.64
CA ILE A 7 1.10 -4.56 4.41
C ILE A 7 0.33 -4.00 3.21
N LEU A 8 -0.74 -3.22 3.44
CA LEU A 8 -1.60 -2.64 2.42
C LEU A 8 -1.10 -1.29 1.90
N THR A 9 -0.06 -0.73 2.52
CA THR A 9 0.56 0.55 2.12
C THR A 9 0.90 0.65 0.61
N PRO A 10 1.30 -0.43 -0.10
CA PRO A 10 1.53 -0.36 -1.55
C PRO A 10 0.27 -0.23 -2.42
N LEU A 11 -0.89 -0.70 -1.94
CA LEU A 11 -2.08 -0.91 -2.77
C LEU A 11 -2.59 0.37 -3.47
N PRO A 12 -2.67 1.54 -2.82
CA PRO A 12 -3.10 2.75 -3.49
C PRO A 12 -2.17 3.15 -4.64
N GLY A 13 -0.86 2.91 -4.49
CA GLY A 13 0.14 3.13 -5.55
C GLY A 13 0.01 2.15 -6.72
N MET A 14 -0.65 1.01 -6.51
CA MET A 14 -0.97 0.01 -7.53
C MET A 14 -2.38 0.20 -8.13
N ASN A 15 -3.01 1.35 -7.89
CA ASN A 15 -4.39 1.65 -8.30
C ASN A 15 -5.44 0.71 -7.66
N ILE A 16 -5.17 0.26 -6.42
CA ILE A 16 -6.10 -0.53 -5.62
C ILE A 16 -6.47 0.29 -4.37
N PRO A 17 -7.60 1.03 -4.39
CA PRO A 17 -8.03 1.78 -3.22
C PRO A 17 -8.53 0.86 -2.11
N PHE A 18 -8.32 1.25 -0.86
CA PHE A 18 -8.90 0.58 0.30
C PHE A 18 -9.22 1.59 1.40
N ASP A 19 -10.23 1.27 2.21
CA ASP A 19 -10.64 2.05 3.36
C ASP A 19 -10.51 1.24 4.64
N ILE A 20 -10.10 1.88 5.74
CA ILE A 20 -10.11 1.24 7.07
C ILE A 20 -11.43 1.57 7.76
N VAL A 21 -12.33 0.60 7.81
CA VAL A 21 -13.64 0.75 8.45
C VAL A 21 -13.54 0.34 9.91
N LYS A 22 -13.95 1.25 10.82
CA LYS A 22 -13.91 1.03 12.27
C LYS A 22 -14.64 -0.26 12.65
N GLY A 23 -13.91 -1.17 13.32
CA GLY A 23 -14.45 -2.46 13.77
C GLY A 23 -14.58 -3.53 12.69
N LYS A 24 -14.20 -3.23 11.43
CA LYS A 24 -14.20 -4.20 10.32
C LYS A 24 -12.82 -4.40 9.69
N GLY A 25 -11.91 -3.45 9.90
CA GLY A 25 -10.58 -3.49 9.30
C GLY A 25 -10.56 -2.91 7.88
N PRO A 26 -9.51 -3.20 7.10
CA PRO A 26 -9.37 -2.71 5.74
C PRO A 26 -10.37 -3.39 4.80
N ILE A 27 -11.03 -2.59 3.97
CA ILE A 27 -12.00 -2.99 2.96
C ILE A 27 -11.51 -2.48 1.62
N ILE A 28 -11.35 -3.39 0.67
CA ILE A 28 -11.06 -3.07 -0.74
C ILE A 28 -12.41 -3.06 -1.47
N ASP A 29 -12.81 -1.90 -1.98
CA ASP A 29 -14.03 -1.73 -2.76
C ASP A 29 -13.77 -0.70 -3.89
N PRO A 30 -13.89 -1.08 -5.18
CA PRO A 30 -14.31 -2.40 -5.68
C PRO A 30 -13.27 -3.51 -5.48
N GLN A 31 -13.72 -4.74 -5.32
CA GLN A 31 -12.86 -5.92 -5.21
C GLN A 31 -12.36 -6.36 -6.59
N VAL A 32 -11.09 -6.76 -6.68
CA VAL A 32 -10.51 -7.36 -7.89
C VAL A 32 -11.04 -8.79 -8.05
N ARG A 33 -11.86 -9.03 -9.09
CA ARG A 33 -12.53 -10.33 -9.32
C ARG A 33 -12.45 -10.82 -10.76
N THR A 34 -12.21 -9.93 -11.72
CA THR A 34 -12.20 -10.22 -13.16
C THR A 34 -10.83 -9.93 -13.78
N ALA A 35 -10.59 -10.46 -14.99
CA ALA A 35 -9.39 -10.13 -15.75
C ALA A 35 -9.27 -8.62 -16.02
N ALA A 36 -10.38 -7.96 -16.32
CA ALA A 36 -10.43 -6.51 -16.51
C ALA A 36 -10.04 -5.75 -15.23
N ASP A 37 -10.39 -6.25 -14.03
CA ASP A 37 -9.94 -5.62 -12.79
C ASP A 37 -8.41 -5.72 -12.62
N VAL A 38 -7.82 -6.86 -13.02
CA VAL A 38 -6.37 -7.06 -12.99
C VAL A 38 -5.66 -6.14 -13.98
N GLU A 39 -6.24 -5.91 -15.15
CA GLU A 39 -5.70 -4.98 -16.16
C GLU A 39 -5.63 -3.52 -15.67
N ASN A 40 -6.44 -3.15 -14.66
CA ASN A 40 -6.42 -1.83 -14.05
C ASN A 40 -5.34 -1.67 -12.96
N VAL A 41 -4.68 -2.76 -12.54
CA VAL A 41 -3.59 -2.71 -11.57
C VAL A 41 -2.35 -2.16 -12.26
N VAL A 42 -1.73 -1.15 -11.65
CA VAL A 42 -0.52 -0.52 -12.20
C VAL A 42 0.73 -1.01 -11.48
N GLU A 43 1.87 -0.93 -12.18
CA GLU A 43 3.18 -1.26 -11.61
C GLU A 43 3.49 -0.33 -10.43
N PHE A 44 3.99 -0.91 -9.35
CA PHE A 44 4.29 -0.16 -8.14
C PHE A 44 5.63 0.57 -8.26
N CYS A 45 5.60 1.90 -8.14
CA CYS A 45 6.79 2.75 -8.02
C CYS A 45 6.93 3.25 -6.56
N PRO A 46 7.78 2.63 -5.72
CA PRO A 46 7.90 2.99 -4.31
C PRO A 46 8.30 4.45 -4.05
N GLU A 47 9.17 4.97 -4.90
CA GLU A 47 9.69 6.35 -4.82
C GLU A 47 8.58 7.39 -5.00
N GLU A 48 7.55 7.05 -5.78
CA GLU A 48 6.39 7.91 -6.04
C GLU A 48 5.27 7.66 -5.02
N ALA A 49 4.92 6.39 -4.79
CA ALA A 49 3.77 6.03 -3.99
C ALA A 49 4.00 6.17 -2.48
N VAL A 50 5.21 5.83 -2.00
CA VAL A 50 5.51 5.72 -0.56
C VAL A 50 6.90 6.24 -0.20
N PRO A 51 7.32 7.44 -0.64
CA PRO A 51 8.69 7.94 -0.39
C PRO A 51 9.05 7.99 1.10
N TYR A 52 8.05 8.24 1.95
CA TYR A 52 8.18 8.29 3.40
C TYR A 52 8.59 6.94 4.03
N VAL A 53 8.19 5.80 3.45
CA VAL A 53 8.62 4.47 3.94
C VAL A 53 10.11 4.29 3.67
N GLY A 54 10.57 4.68 2.47
CA GLY A 54 11.98 4.62 2.11
C GLY A 54 12.85 5.53 2.99
N GLU A 55 12.35 6.70 3.36
CA GLU A 55 13.00 7.59 4.31
C GLU A 55 13.07 6.97 5.72
N ALA A 56 11.95 6.46 6.23
CA ALA A 56 11.90 5.81 7.55
C ALA A 56 12.89 4.64 7.64
N LEU A 57 12.96 3.79 6.61
CA LEU A 57 13.92 2.68 6.55
C LEU A 57 15.38 3.15 6.53
N ARG A 58 15.69 4.25 5.84
CA ARG A 58 17.05 4.82 5.82
C ARG A 58 17.48 5.35 7.18
N ILE A 59 16.57 6.00 7.89
CA ILE A 59 16.79 6.48 9.27
C ILE A 59 17.06 5.29 10.18
N LEU A 60 16.15 4.30 10.18
CA LEU A 60 16.25 3.11 11.04
C LEU A 60 17.50 2.28 10.81
N ARG A 61 17.98 2.17 9.57
CA ARG A 61 19.24 1.49 9.26
C ARG A 61 20.45 2.19 9.88
N SER A 62 20.35 3.49 10.12
CA SER A 62 21.43 4.32 10.64
C SER A 62 21.44 4.39 12.17
N GLU A 63 20.47 3.75 12.84
CA GLU A 63 20.36 3.59 14.29
C GLU A 63 20.90 2.24 14.77
#